data_AF-A0A917AJ80-F1
#
_entry.id   AF-A0A917AJ80-F1
#
_cell.length_a   1.000
_cell.length_b   1.000
_cell.length_c   1.000
_cell.angle_alpha   90.00
_cell.angle_beta   90.00
_cell.angle_gamma   90.00
#
_symmetry.space_group_name_H-M   'P 1'
#
loop_
_entity.id
_entity.type
_entity.pdbx_description
1 polymer ?
#
loop_
_entity_poly.entity_id
_entity_poly.type
_entity_poly.pdbx_seq_one_letter_code
_entity_poly.pdbx_strand_id
1 'polypeptide(L)'
;MNDLIAKAAIDRRLAEIIQPVVEGLGFELVRLRLMGGKTPILQIMAERPDGGIEVDECADISTAVSAIMDVEDPIEDNYTLEVSSPGIDRPLTRLKDFEAFEGYEAKLETSELIDGRKRFKGTLAGVEDGEVLIEIPSEGKGSEPIIIGLQFDWLADAKLVLTDELIREMLRQRKAAGIVDEDAFDEIETTDASEEE
;
A
#
# COMPACT_ATOMS: atom_id res chain seq x y z
N MET A 1 0.07 20.25 -2.39
CA MET A 1 0.83 18.99 -2.51
C MET A 1 -0.14 17.87 -2.17
N ASN A 2 -0.41 16.96 -3.12
CA ASN A 2 -1.21 15.79 -2.82
C ASN A 2 -0.34 14.83 -2.01
N ASP A 3 -0.84 14.45 -0.85
CA ASP A 3 -0.20 13.45 -0.02
C ASP A 3 -0.94 12.13 -0.24
N LEU A 4 -0.28 11.19 -0.89
CA LEU A 4 -0.85 9.87 -1.18
C LEU A 4 -0.80 8.95 0.05
N ILE A 5 0.13 9.18 0.98
CA ILE A 5 0.20 8.46 2.26
C ILE A 5 -1.03 8.83 3.08
N ALA A 6 -1.40 10.11 3.14
CA ALA A 6 -2.51 10.64 3.92
C ALA A 6 -3.34 11.68 3.13
N LYS A 7 -4.53 11.28 2.64
CA LYS A 7 -5.32 12.11 1.72
C LYS A 7 -6.19 13.15 2.42
N ALA A 8 -6.94 12.72 3.43
CA ALA A 8 -7.85 13.63 4.15
C ALA A 8 -7.07 14.58 5.06
N ALA A 9 -7.66 15.73 5.40
CA ALA A 9 -7.02 16.67 6.32
C ALA A 9 -6.75 16.04 7.70
N ILE A 10 -7.68 15.21 8.19
CA ILE A 10 -7.50 14.46 9.43
C ILE A 10 -6.39 13.40 9.29
N ASP A 11 -6.34 12.66 8.17
CA ASP A 11 -5.28 11.68 7.91
C ASP A 11 -3.89 12.33 7.96
N ARG A 12 -3.74 13.54 7.39
CA ARG A 12 -2.45 14.26 7.40
C ARG A 12 -2.02 14.65 8.80
N ARG A 13 -2.94 15.17 9.61
CA ARG A 13 -2.69 15.47 11.03
C ARG A 13 -2.27 14.21 11.80
N LEU A 14 -2.92 13.08 11.53
CA LEU A 14 -2.59 11.80 12.15
C LEU A 14 -1.21 11.29 11.68
N ALA A 15 -0.89 11.43 10.39
CA ALA A 15 0.40 11.05 9.83
C ALA A 15 1.55 11.86 10.44
N GLU A 16 1.38 13.16 10.69
CA GLU A 16 2.40 14.00 11.38
C GLU A 16 2.77 13.45 12.77
N ILE A 17 1.83 12.82 13.47
CA ILE A 17 2.04 12.20 14.79
C ILE A 17 2.62 10.79 14.66
N ILE A 18 2.08 9.99 13.74
CA ILE A 18 2.33 8.55 13.65
C ILE A 18 3.60 8.23 12.86
N GLN A 19 3.90 8.98 11.80
CA GLN A 19 5.05 8.71 10.93
C GLN A 19 6.38 8.68 11.71
N PRO A 20 6.70 9.63 12.61
CA PRO A 20 7.93 9.58 13.39
C PRO A 20 8.05 8.34 14.29
N VAL A 21 6.91 7.81 14.77
CA VAL A 21 6.87 6.59 15.59
C VAL A 21 7.17 5.36 14.75
N VAL A 22 6.53 5.25 13.58
CA VAL A 22 6.77 4.15 12.63
C VAL A 22 8.23 4.16 12.16
N GLU A 23 8.76 5.33 11.79
CA GLU A 23 10.16 5.50 11.35
C GLU A 23 11.16 5.25 12.48
N GLY A 24 10.83 5.65 13.72
CA GLY A 24 11.64 5.38 14.90
C GLY A 24 11.81 3.89 15.22
N LEU A 25 10.86 3.06 14.77
CA LEU A 25 10.92 1.60 14.86
C LEU A 25 11.66 0.96 13.67
N GLY A 26 12.09 1.74 12.68
CA GLY A 26 12.80 1.24 11.50
C GLY A 26 11.89 0.80 10.35
N PHE A 27 10.60 1.15 10.41
CA PHE A 27 9.63 0.90 9.34
C PHE A 27 9.31 2.18 8.58
N GLU A 28 8.55 2.03 7.51
CA GLU A 28 8.13 3.15 6.69
C GLU A 28 6.61 3.16 6.57
N LEU A 29 6.03 4.35 6.74
CA LEU A 29 4.60 4.53 6.57
C LEU A 29 4.25 4.51 5.08
N VAL A 30 3.45 3.53 4.65
CA VAL A 30 2.97 3.39 3.27
C VAL A 30 1.64 4.11 3.10
N ARG A 31 0.69 3.89 4.01
CA ARG A 31 -0.64 4.53 3.91
C ARG A 31 -1.26 4.71 5.29
N LEU A 32 -1.94 5.82 5.48
CA LEU A 32 -2.77 6.08 6.65
C LEU A 32 -4.17 6.55 6.22
N ARG A 33 -5.22 5.92 6.74
CA ARG A 33 -6.61 6.33 6.49
C ARG A 33 -7.44 6.22 7.76
N LEU A 34 -8.17 7.27 8.09
CA LEU A 34 -9.31 7.19 9.01
C LEU A 34 -10.58 6.91 8.22
N MET A 35 -11.07 5.68 8.28
CA MET A 35 -12.28 5.24 7.57
C MET A 35 -13.49 5.38 8.47
N GLY A 36 -14.56 6.00 7.96
CA GLY A 36 -15.82 6.16 8.69
C GLY A 36 -16.57 4.83 8.89
N GLY A 37 -17.61 4.86 9.72
CA GLY A 37 -18.42 3.70 10.08
C GLY A 37 -19.11 3.92 11.41
N LYS A 38 -19.77 2.88 11.96
CA LYS A 38 -20.32 2.94 13.32
C LYS A 38 -19.20 3.09 14.36
N THR A 39 -18.08 2.41 14.12
CA THR A 39 -16.81 2.59 14.82
C THR A 39 -15.77 2.86 13.73
N PRO A 40 -15.20 4.07 13.65
CA PRO A 40 -14.14 4.38 12.70
C PRO A 40 -12.96 3.43 12.80
N ILE A 41 -12.26 3.21 11.68
CA ILE A 41 -11.04 2.41 11.62
C ILE A 41 -9.88 3.33 11.24
N LEU A 42 -8.88 3.42 12.10
CA LEU A 42 -7.59 4.02 11.78
C LEU A 42 -6.69 2.93 11.20
N GLN A 43 -6.60 2.89 9.87
CA GLN A 43 -5.79 1.91 9.14
C GLN A 43 -4.42 2.48 8.82
N ILE A 44 -3.39 1.74 9.22
CA ILE A 44 -1.98 2.02 8.99
C ILE A 44 -1.40 0.86 8.19
N MET A 45 -0.85 1.17 7.03
CA MET A 45 -0.01 0.25 6.27
C MET A 45 1.44 0.66 6.42
N ALA A 46 2.26 -0.26 6.85
CA ALA A 46 3.70 -0.07 7.02
C ALA A 46 4.48 -1.25 6.47
N GLU A 47 5.77 -1.04 6.25
CA GLU A 47 6.69 -2.08 5.82
C GLU A 47 8.13 -1.72 6.20
N ARG A 48 9.03 -2.70 6.09
CA ARG A 48 10.46 -2.44 6.14
C ARG A 48 10.93 -1.68 4.89
N PRO A 49 12.06 -0.96 4.95
CA PRO A 49 12.64 -0.28 3.77
C PRO A 49 12.94 -1.19 2.58
N ASP A 50 13.20 -2.47 2.83
CA ASP A 50 13.42 -3.52 1.82
C ASP A 50 12.14 -4.32 1.47
N GLY A 51 11.00 -3.92 2.03
CA GLY A 51 9.69 -4.51 1.78
C GLY A 51 9.30 -5.61 2.76
N GLY A 52 7.99 -5.89 2.82
CA GLY A 52 7.44 -6.88 3.74
C GLY A 52 7.36 -6.38 5.19
N ILE A 53 6.65 -7.14 6.01
CA ILE A 53 6.50 -6.93 7.45
C ILE A 53 5.88 -8.20 8.05
N GLU A 54 6.35 -8.60 9.22
CA GLU A 54 5.81 -9.73 9.95
C GLU A 54 4.65 -9.33 10.88
N VAL A 55 3.89 -10.32 11.34
CA VAL A 55 2.74 -10.08 12.24
C VAL A 55 3.18 -9.46 13.56
N ASP A 56 4.29 -9.94 14.15
CA ASP A 56 4.83 -9.41 15.40
C ASP A 56 5.26 -7.95 15.27
N GLU A 57 5.78 -7.57 14.11
CA GLU A 57 6.19 -6.20 13.82
C GLU A 57 4.98 -5.27 13.65
N CYS A 58 3.89 -5.77 13.07
CA CYS A 58 2.63 -5.04 13.07
C CYS A 58 2.11 -4.83 14.50
N ALA A 59 2.32 -5.80 15.40
CA ALA A 59 1.95 -5.68 16.81
C ALA A 59 2.83 -4.64 17.56
N ASP A 60 4.13 -4.59 17.27
CA ASP A 60 5.05 -3.59 17.81
C ASP A 60 4.64 -2.17 17.39
N ILE A 61 4.38 -1.97 16.10
CA ILE A 61 3.87 -0.69 15.57
C ILE A 61 2.53 -0.34 16.22
N SER A 62 1.59 -1.30 16.30
CA SER A 62 0.28 -1.09 16.92
C SER A 62 0.41 -0.61 18.37
N THR A 63 1.27 -1.25 19.15
CA THR A 63 1.51 -0.89 20.55
C THR A 63 2.10 0.52 20.68
N ALA A 64 3.11 0.85 19.88
CA ALA A 64 3.76 2.15 19.92
C ALA A 64 2.82 3.28 19.45
N VAL A 65 2.04 3.03 18.40
CA VAL A 65 1.04 3.98 17.89
C VAL A 65 -0.08 4.18 18.91
N SER A 66 -0.58 3.13 19.54
CA SER A 66 -1.60 3.25 20.60
C SER A 66 -1.10 4.16 21.72
N ALA A 67 0.16 3.99 22.16
CA ALA A 67 0.72 4.80 23.23
C ALA A 67 0.81 6.29 22.90
N ILE A 68 1.24 6.66 21.67
CA ILE A 68 1.29 8.08 21.28
C ILE A 68 -0.11 8.66 21.07
N MET A 69 -1.05 7.86 20.55
CA MET A 69 -2.42 8.28 20.33
C MET A 69 -3.18 8.52 21.64
N ASP A 70 -2.86 7.79 22.70
CA ASP A 70 -3.40 8.04 24.05
C ASP A 70 -2.86 9.36 24.66
N VAL A 71 -1.68 9.81 24.25
CA VAL A 71 -1.05 11.05 24.75
C VAL A 71 -1.53 12.27 23.97
N GLU A 72 -1.53 12.19 22.64
CA GLU A 72 -1.91 13.30 21.75
C GLU A 72 -3.44 13.42 21.58
N ASP A 73 -4.17 12.32 21.79
CA ASP A 73 -5.63 12.17 21.70
C ASP A 73 -6.30 13.00 20.57
N PRO A 74 -5.88 12.81 19.30
CA PRO A 74 -6.34 13.67 18.20
C PRO A 74 -7.73 13.29 17.66
N ILE A 75 -8.32 12.18 18.10
CA ILE A 75 -9.62 11.64 17.64
C ILE A 75 -10.55 11.53 18.85
N GLU A 76 -11.62 12.33 18.88
CA GLU A 76 -12.54 12.39 20.02
C GLU A 76 -13.43 11.14 20.19
N ASP A 77 -13.71 10.43 19.09
CA ASP A 77 -14.58 9.25 19.08
C ASP A 77 -13.77 7.95 19.23
N ASN A 78 -14.42 6.90 19.77
CA ASN A 78 -13.83 5.56 19.77
C ASN A 78 -13.53 5.09 18.35
N TYR A 79 -12.37 4.45 18.16
CA TYR A 79 -11.96 3.89 16.88
C TYR A 79 -11.28 2.52 17.07
N THR A 80 -11.16 1.76 15.99
CA THR A 80 -10.34 0.56 15.92
C THR A 80 -9.01 0.90 15.24
N LEU A 81 -7.90 0.54 15.86
CA LEU A 81 -6.57 0.62 15.25
C LEU A 81 -6.29 -0.65 14.45
N GLU A 82 -5.95 -0.50 13.17
CA GLU A 82 -5.55 -1.60 12.28
C GLU A 82 -4.16 -1.32 11.70
N VAL A 83 -3.20 -2.21 11.98
CA VAL A 83 -1.85 -2.15 11.43
C VAL A 83 -1.61 -3.37 10.54
N SER A 84 -1.14 -3.15 9.32
CA SER A 84 -0.92 -4.22 8.35
C SER A 84 0.20 -3.93 7.36
N SER A 85 0.63 -4.95 6.63
CA SER A 85 1.39 -4.79 5.39
C SER A 85 0.50 -4.21 4.27
N PRO A 86 1.06 -3.53 3.26
CA PRO A 86 0.30 -3.11 2.07
C PRO A 86 -0.20 -4.28 1.19
N GLY A 87 0.38 -5.48 1.32
CA GLY A 87 -0.05 -6.67 0.57
C GLY A 87 0.16 -6.58 -0.95
N ILE A 88 -0.60 -7.40 -1.69
CA ILE A 88 -0.44 -7.59 -3.16
C ILE A 88 -1.22 -6.54 -3.98
N ASP A 89 -2.39 -6.07 -3.49
CA ASP A 89 -3.12 -4.91 -4.04
C ASP A 89 -2.51 -3.62 -3.48
N ARG A 90 -1.19 -3.49 -3.65
CA ARG A 90 -0.34 -2.51 -3.00
C ARG A 90 -0.68 -1.08 -3.45
N PRO A 91 -0.97 -0.14 -2.54
CA PRO A 91 -1.02 1.28 -2.86
C PRO A 91 0.38 1.82 -3.16
N LEU A 92 0.50 2.69 -4.16
CA LEU A 92 1.74 3.38 -4.50
C LEU A 92 1.64 4.82 -4.00
N THR A 93 2.37 5.16 -2.95
CA THR A 93 2.16 6.43 -2.22
C THR A 93 3.40 7.29 -2.10
N ARG A 94 4.57 6.74 -2.43
CA ARG A 94 5.87 7.41 -2.38
C ARG A 94 6.56 7.23 -3.73
N LEU A 95 7.40 8.18 -4.15
CA LEU A 95 8.11 8.09 -5.43
C LEU A 95 8.87 6.77 -5.62
N LYS A 96 9.56 6.31 -4.57
CA LYS A 96 10.27 5.02 -4.59
C LYS A 96 9.36 3.81 -4.80
N ASP A 97 8.07 3.90 -4.47
CA ASP A 97 7.13 2.81 -4.77
C ASP A 97 6.93 2.68 -6.29
N PHE A 98 7.02 3.77 -7.04
CA PHE A 98 6.92 3.72 -8.50
C PHE A 98 8.21 3.18 -9.13
N GLU A 99 9.36 3.52 -8.56
CA GLU A 99 10.67 2.99 -8.97
C GLU A 99 10.80 1.50 -8.68
N ALA A 100 10.44 1.07 -7.46
CA ALA A 100 10.58 -0.32 -7.03
C ALA A 100 9.69 -1.29 -7.80
N PHE A 101 8.59 -0.79 -8.38
CA PHE A 101 7.62 -1.58 -9.13
C PHE A 101 7.56 -1.19 -10.62
N GLU A 102 8.64 -0.61 -11.14
CA GLU A 102 8.83 -0.46 -12.59
C GLU A 102 8.63 -1.80 -13.31
N GLY A 103 7.97 -1.78 -14.46
CA GLY A 103 7.62 -2.96 -15.24
C GLY A 103 6.33 -3.64 -14.81
N TYR A 104 5.71 -3.27 -13.69
CA TYR A 104 4.39 -3.78 -13.29
C TYR A 104 3.25 -2.89 -13.75
N GLU A 105 2.10 -3.53 -13.98
CA GLU A 105 0.87 -2.84 -14.32
C GLU A 105 0.31 -2.09 -13.10
N ALA A 106 -0.01 -0.81 -13.27
CA ALA A 106 -0.56 0.06 -12.26
C ALA A 106 -1.79 0.82 -12.77
N LYS A 107 -2.60 1.26 -11.82
CA LYS A 107 -3.70 2.20 -12.06
C LYS A 107 -3.40 3.49 -11.32
N LEU A 108 -3.32 4.59 -12.07
CA LEU A 108 -3.09 5.93 -11.56
C LEU A 108 -4.37 6.76 -11.76
N GLU A 109 -4.73 7.55 -10.76
CA GLU A 109 -5.80 8.54 -10.83
C GLU A 109 -5.22 9.92 -10.52
N THR A 110 -5.47 10.90 -11.37
CA THR A 110 -5.07 12.29 -11.18
C THR A 110 -6.21 13.11 -10.57
N SER A 111 -5.86 14.13 -9.79
CA SER A 111 -6.81 15.08 -9.21
C SER A 111 -7.50 15.92 -10.29
N GLU A 112 -6.76 16.30 -11.33
CA GLU A 112 -7.23 17.11 -12.46
C GLU A 112 -7.32 16.29 -13.76
N LEU A 113 -8.01 16.84 -14.77
CA LEU A 113 -8.08 16.23 -16.10
C LEU A 113 -6.75 16.47 -16.82
N ILE A 114 -6.12 15.39 -17.26
CA ILE A 114 -4.95 15.42 -18.15
C ILE A 114 -5.41 14.80 -19.48
N ASP A 115 -5.38 15.59 -20.54
CA ASP A 115 -5.87 15.21 -21.88
C ASP A 115 -7.28 14.59 -21.88
N GLY A 116 -8.18 15.19 -21.09
CA GLY A 116 -9.59 14.79 -21.05
C GLY A 116 -9.89 13.53 -20.24
N ARG A 117 -8.89 12.94 -19.55
CA ARG A 117 -9.08 11.80 -18.64
C ARG A 117 -8.40 12.02 -17.30
N LYS A 118 -8.86 11.29 -16.28
CA LYS A 118 -8.25 11.28 -14.93
C LYS A 118 -7.63 9.94 -14.55
N ARG A 119 -7.90 8.89 -15.33
CA ARG A 119 -7.53 7.52 -14.99
C ARG A 119 -6.60 6.97 -16.06
N PHE A 120 -5.47 6.47 -15.61
CA PHE A 120 -4.42 5.91 -16.42
C PHE A 120 -4.19 4.49 -15.94
N LYS A 121 -4.12 3.55 -16.87
CA LYS A 121 -3.89 2.15 -16.58
C LYS A 121 -2.90 1.64 -17.61
N GLY A 122 -1.81 1.05 -17.14
CA GLY A 122 -0.66 0.73 -17.97
C GLY A 122 0.51 0.26 -17.13
N THR A 123 1.65 0.05 -17.77
CA THR A 123 2.87 -0.44 -17.13
C THR A 123 3.69 0.73 -16.61
N LEU A 124 4.18 0.65 -15.37
CA LEU A 124 5.11 1.65 -14.84
C LEU A 124 6.41 1.61 -15.64
N ALA A 125 6.85 2.78 -16.11
CA ALA A 125 8.03 2.94 -16.96
C ALA A 125 9.12 3.77 -16.25
N GLY A 126 9.12 3.77 -14.91
CA GLY A 126 10.08 4.46 -14.06
C GLY A 126 9.62 5.85 -13.60
N VAL A 127 10.56 6.58 -13.01
CA VAL A 127 10.38 7.95 -12.52
C VAL A 127 11.49 8.83 -13.09
N GLU A 128 11.13 9.98 -13.65
CA GLU A 128 12.08 10.94 -14.22
C GLU A 128 11.66 12.36 -13.81
N ASP A 129 12.59 13.16 -13.26
CA ASP A 129 12.35 14.56 -12.89
C ASP A 129 11.09 14.83 -12.02
N GLY A 130 10.71 13.85 -11.17
CA GLY A 130 9.51 13.94 -10.32
C GLY A 130 8.20 13.53 -11.02
N GLU A 131 8.28 13.08 -12.27
CA GLU A 131 7.19 12.49 -13.02
C GLU A 131 7.20 10.97 -12.89
N VAL A 132 6.02 10.40 -12.65
CA VAL A 132 5.76 8.97 -12.79
C VAL A 132 5.46 8.68 -14.25
N LEU A 133 6.28 7.83 -14.87
CA LEU A 133 6.10 7.43 -16.25
C LEU A 133 5.19 6.19 -16.32
N ILE A 134 4.15 6.26 -17.15
CA ILE A 134 3.24 5.13 -17.40
C ILE A 134 3.11 4.86 -18.89
N GLU A 135 3.41 3.63 -19.29
CA GLU A 135 3.23 3.12 -20.64
C GLU A 135 1.79 2.61 -20.81
N ILE A 136 1.05 3.21 -21.74
CA ILE A 136 -0.36 2.89 -21.99
C ILE A 136 -0.49 2.24 -23.36
N PRO A 137 -1.19 1.09 -23.46
CA PRO A 137 -1.46 0.47 -24.76
C PRO A 137 -2.34 1.39 -25.60
N SER A 138 -1.91 1.68 -26.83
CA SER A 138 -2.71 2.47 -27.77
C SER A 138 -3.88 1.66 -28.32
N GLU A 139 -5.03 2.32 -28.55
CA GLU A 139 -6.20 1.70 -29.15
C GLU A 139 -5.97 1.45 -30.66
N GLY A 140 -5.67 0.19 -31.02
CA GLY A 140 -5.59 -0.26 -32.41
C GLY A 140 -4.53 -1.34 -32.62
N LYS A 141 -4.87 -2.42 -33.34
CA LYS A 141 -3.91 -3.49 -33.67
C LYS A 141 -2.68 -2.93 -34.38
N GLY A 142 -1.51 -3.04 -33.74
CA GLY A 142 -0.22 -2.60 -34.29
C GLY A 142 0.16 -1.16 -33.98
N SER A 143 -0.55 -0.48 -33.08
CA SER A 143 -0.13 0.85 -32.60
C SER A 143 0.97 0.72 -31.55
N GLU A 144 1.96 1.59 -31.59
CA GLU A 144 3.01 1.66 -30.57
C GLU A 144 2.43 2.13 -29.24
N PRO A 145 2.91 1.59 -28.10
CA PRO A 145 2.52 2.08 -26.78
C PRO A 145 2.98 3.53 -26.58
N ILE A 146 2.23 4.28 -25.78
CA ILE A 146 2.51 5.70 -25.50
C ILE A 146 2.95 5.81 -24.04
N ILE A 147 4.10 6.44 -23.81
CA ILE A 147 4.56 6.79 -22.45
C ILE A 147 4.05 8.18 -22.09
N ILE A 148 3.46 8.30 -20.91
CA ILE A 148 2.99 9.57 -20.35
C ILE A 148 3.70 9.83 -19.03
N GLY A 149 4.29 11.00 -18.89
CA GLY A 149 4.77 11.52 -17.62
C GLY A 149 3.66 12.22 -16.85
N LEU A 150 3.43 11.81 -15.61
CA LEU A 150 2.50 12.45 -14.68
C LEU A 150 3.29 12.98 -13.49
N GLN A 151 3.27 14.29 -13.27
CA GLN A 151 3.86 14.86 -12.06
C GLN A 151 3.28 14.19 -10.83
N PHE A 152 4.13 13.76 -9.91
CA PHE A 152 3.72 13.03 -8.72
C PHE A 152 2.66 13.78 -7.92
N ASP A 153 2.79 15.10 -7.80
CA ASP A 153 1.84 15.98 -7.11
C ASP A 153 0.44 16.03 -7.76
N TRP A 154 0.29 15.60 -9.01
CA TRP A 154 -1.02 15.51 -9.67
C TRP A 154 -1.80 14.27 -9.24
N LEU A 155 -1.10 13.23 -8.79
CA LEU A 155 -1.70 11.95 -8.43
C LEU A 155 -2.62 12.12 -7.23
N ALA A 156 -3.83 11.61 -7.37
CA ALA A 156 -4.85 11.53 -6.33
C ALA A 156 -5.01 10.11 -5.81
N ASP A 157 -4.68 9.10 -6.60
CA ASP A 157 -4.63 7.69 -6.19
C ASP A 157 -3.68 6.90 -7.09
N ALA A 158 -3.04 5.88 -6.54
CA ALA A 158 -2.21 4.98 -7.32
C ALA A 158 -2.10 3.63 -6.62
N LYS A 159 -2.19 2.55 -7.41
CA LYS A 159 -2.01 1.19 -6.91
C LYS A 159 -1.60 0.23 -8.01
N LEU A 160 -0.98 -0.88 -7.62
CA LEU A 160 -0.70 -1.98 -8.53
C LEU A 160 -1.99 -2.65 -8.99
N VAL A 161 -1.96 -3.19 -10.21
CA VAL A 161 -3.00 -4.07 -10.73
C VAL A 161 -2.58 -5.49 -10.38
N LEU A 162 -3.49 -6.24 -9.76
CA LEU A 162 -3.26 -7.63 -9.40
C LEU A 162 -3.27 -8.53 -10.66
N THR A 163 -2.10 -8.66 -11.29
CA THR A 163 -1.88 -9.54 -12.44
C THR A 163 -1.29 -10.88 -12.00
N ASP A 164 -1.42 -11.92 -12.83
CA ASP A 164 -0.82 -13.23 -12.57
C ASP A 164 0.71 -13.16 -12.43
N GLU A 165 1.34 -12.26 -13.19
CA GLU A 165 2.78 -12.01 -13.11
C GLU A 165 3.17 -11.40 -11.77
N LEU A 166 2.45 -10.37 -11.32
CA LEU A 166 2.66 -9.76 -10.02
C LEU A 166 2.47 -10.77 -8.88
N ILE A 167 1.39 -11.57 -8.93
CA ILE A 167 1.13 -12.61 -7.92
C ILE A 167 2.31 -13.58 -7.84
N ARG A 168 2.79 -14.09 -8.99
CA ARG A 168 3.89 -15.05 -9.02
C ARG A 168 5.17 -14.46 -8.45
N GLU A 169 5.50 -13.22 -8.78
CA GLU A 169 6.72 -12.60 -8.28
C GLU A 169 6.65 -12.31 -6.78
N MET A 170 5.52 -11.78 -6.30
CA MET A 170 5.32 -11.52 -4.86
C MET A 170 5.41 -12.81 -4.02
N LEU A 171 4.88 -13.92 -4.53
CA LEU A 171 5.02 -15.23 -3.87
C LEU A 171 6.47 -15.74 -3.87
N ARG A 172 7.22 -15.52 -4.95
CA ARG A 172 8.64 -15.88 -5.02
C ARG A 172 9.48 -15.07 -4.04
N GLN A 173 9.26 -13.76 -3.97
CA GLN A 173 9.98 -12.87 -3.05
C GLN A 173 9.70 -13.23 -1.60
N ARG A 174 8.44 -13.49 -1.22
CA ARG A 174 8.09 -13.97 0.13
C ARG A 174 8.79 -15.28 0.49
N LYS A 175 8.85 -16.24 -0.45
CA LYS A 175 9.58 -17.50 -0.25
C LYS A 175 11.08 -17.26 -0.09
N ALA A 176 11.67 -16.39 -0.89
CA ALA A 176 13.09 -16.08 -0.84
C ALA A 176 13.50 -15.35 0.46
N ALA A 177 12.60 -14.52 0.99
CA ALA A 177 12.79 -13.80 2.25
C ALA A 177 12.66 -14.68 3.50
N GLY A 178 12.27 -15.96 3.36
CA GLY A 178 12.12 -16.88 4.50
C GLY A 178 10.93 -16.57 5.41
N ILE A 179 10.00 -15.73 4.94
CA ILE A 179 8.78 -15.31 5.68
C ILE A 179 7.81 -16.50 5.87
N VAL A 180 7.93 -17.53 5.05
CA VAL A 180 7.18 -18.77 5.18
C VAL A 180 8.12 -19.83 5.73
N ASP A 181 8.10 -20.03 7.04
CA ASP A 181 8.70 -21.19 7.68
C ASP A 181 7.69 -22.34 7.65
N GLU A 182 7.80 -23.22 6.65
CA GLU A 182 6.93 -24.40 6.51
C GLU A 182 7.01 -25.34 7.74
N ASP A 183 8.08 -25.26 8.53
CA ASP A 183 8.29 -26.08 9.74
C ASP A 183 7.65 -25.46 11.00
N ALA A 184 7.20 -24.20 10.94
CA ALA A 184 6.55 -23.48 12.03
C ALA A 184 5.01 -23.61 12.02
N PHE A 185 4.43 -24.29 11.02
CA PHE A 185 3.00 -24.56 10.96
C PHE A 185 2.70 -25.93 11.57
N ASP A 186 1.71 -25.98 12.47
CA ASP A 186 1.19 -27.25 12.99
C ASP A 186 0.60 -28.09 11.84
N GLU A 187 0.66 -29.42 12.01
CA GLU A 187 0.07 -30.38 11.07
C GLU A 187 -1.41 -30.05 10.86
N ILE A 188 -1.85 -29.95 9.60
CA ILE A 188 -3.23 -29.59 9.26
C ILE A 188 -4.15 -30.71 9.74
N GLU A 189 -4.82 -30.51 10.87
CA GLU A 189 -5.87 -31.42 11.34
C GLU A 189 -7.14 -31.22 10.49
N THR A 190 -7.36 -32.12 9.55
CA THR A 190 -8.66 -32.24 8.86
C THR A 190 -9.64 -32.97 9.77
N THR A 191 -10.62 -32.25 10.31
CA THR A 191 -11.77 -32.90 10.94
C THR A 191 -12.67 -33.48 9.85
N ASP A 192 -12.62 -34.79 9.64
CA ASP A 192 -13.61 -35.51 8.83
C ASP A 192 -14.97 -35.39 9.54
N ALA A 193 -15.78 -34.44 9.10
CA ALA A 193 -17.18 -34.32 9.49
C ALA A 193 -18.02 -35.43 8.81
N SER A 194 -17.73 -36.69 9.14
CA SER A 194 -18.51 -37.84 8.69
C SER A 194 -18.74 -38.85 9.81
N GLU A 195 -19.25 -38.39 10.95
CA GLU A 195 -19.98 -39.24 11.91
C GLU A 195 -21.15 -38.45 12.52
N GLU A 196 -22.25 -38.34 11.77
CA GLU A 196 -23.58 -38.30 12.38
C GLU A 196 -24.35 -39.52 11.85
N GLU A 197 -24.68 -40.42 12.78
CA GLU A 197 -25.42 -41.69 12.61
C GLU A 197 -26.82 -41.52 12.01
#